data_AF-A0A368G8D1-F1
#
_entry.id   AF-A0A368G8D1-F1
#
_cell.length_a   1.000
_cell.length_b   1.000
_cell.length_c   1.000
_cell.angle_alpha   90.00
_cell.angle_beta   90.00
_cell.angle_gamma   90.00
#
_symmetry.space_group_name_H-M   'P 1'
#
loop_
_entity.id
_entity.type
_entity.pdbx_description
1 polymer ?
#
loop_
_entity_poly.entity_id
_entity_poly.type
_entity_poly.pdbx_seq_one_letter_code
_entity_poly.pdbx_strand_id
1 'polypeptide(L)'
;MMSTLIFPIFPFALHLLVIAIWGTIAIWLASSGAESCIKNDGRNTTCDCSTSAEDPNCVFVGLVKQETTIFWLQVYNLFAFFWMTCFVSSLGDISLAGAFASYYWAKNKPRDVPSFPVLRALGRAIRYNLGSLAFGSLIIAIVKIIRVILDYLDKKLSTTNSTVLKIIFTI
;
A
#
# COMPACT_ATOMS: atom_id res chain seq x y z
N MET A 1 21.06 16.44 20.25
CA MET A 1 20.49 15.12 19.89
C MET A 1 21.11 14.67 18.58
N MET A 2 21.97 13.65 18.57
CA MET A 2 22.52 13.13 17.31
C MET A 2 21.51 12.23 16.55
N SER A 3 20.52 11.65 17.24
CA SER A 3 19.55 10.72 16.64
C SER A 3 18.55 11.35 15.66
N THR A 4 18.40 12.68 15.63
CA THR A 4 17.49 13.37 14.69
C THR A 4 18.06 13.47 13.27
N LEU A 5 19.38 13.39 13.09
CA LEU A 5 20.02 13.37 11.76
C LEU A 5 19.79 12.05 11.01
N ILE A 6 19.56 10.94 11.74
CA ILE A 6 19.27 9.61 11.19
C ILE A 6 17.76 9.41 10.98
N PHE A 7 16.93 10.32 11.51
CA PHE A 7 15.48 10.27 11.39
C PHE A 7 14.95 10.10 9.96
N PRO A 8 15.43 10.80 8.91
CA PRO A 8 14.87 10.66 7.56
C PRO A 8 15.16 9.29 6.91
N ILE A 9 16.17 8.56 7.39
CA ILE A 9 16.53 7.24 6.86
C ILE A 9 15.47 6.20 7.22
N PHE A 10 14.90 6.30 8.43
CA PHE A 10 13.92 5.35 8.93
C PHE A 10 12.58 5.32 8.14
N PRO A 11 11.85 6.45 7.98
CA PRO A 11 10.63 6.47 7.19
C PRO A 11 10.92 6.15 5.72
N PHE A 12 12.09 6.54 5.19
CA PHE A 12 12.48 6.18 3.82
C PHE A 12 12.63 4.66 3.65
N ALA A 13 13.32 3.99 4.57
CA ALA A 13 13.42 2.53 4.58
C ALA A 13 12.04 1.86 4.69
N LEU A 14 11.14 2.42 5.49
CA LEU A 14 9.79 1.88 5.67
C LEU A 14 8.93 2.07 4.41
N HIS A 15 9.08 3.19 3.69
CA HIS A 15 8.44 3.37 2.38
C HIS A 15 8.99 2.40 1.33
N LEU A 16 10.30 2.20 1.26
CA LEU A 16 10.91 1.21 0.36
C LEU A 16 10.40 -0.20 0.62
N LEU A 17 10.25 -0.57 1.90
CA LEU A 17 9.68 -1.85 2.29
C LEU A 17 8.23 -1.99 1.83
N VAL A 18 7.40 -0.95 1.98
CA VAL A 18 6.02 -0.96 1.48
C VAL A 18 5.98 -1.10 -0.04
N ILE A 19 6.84 -0.39 -0.77
CA ILE A 19 6.93 -0.49 -2.23
C ILE A 19 7.35 -1.91 -2.65
N ALA A 20 8.34 -2.49 -1.97
CA ALA A 20 8.79 -3.85 -2.25
C ALA A 20 7.68 -4.88 -2.00
N ILE A 21 7.01 -4.82 -0.83
CA ILE A 21 5.89 -5.72 -0.51
C ILE A 21 4.77 -5.58 -1.55
N TRP A 22 4.36 -4.35 -1.86
CA TRP A 22 3.34 -4.12 -2.86
C TRP A 22 3.73 -4.70 -4.24
N GLY A 23 4.98 -4.49 -4.67
CA GLY A 23 5.50 -5.03 -5.92
C GLY A 23 5.48 -6.55 -5.95
N THR A 24 5.92 -7.20 -4.87
CA THR A 24 5.88 -8.67 -4.76
C THR A 24 4.47 -9.23 -4.84
N ILE A 25 3.51 -8.60 -4.15
CA ILE A 25 2.09 -8.98 -4.19
C ILE A 25 1.55 -8.79 -5.61
N ALA A 26 1.81 -7.64 -6.24
CA ALA A 26 1.35 -7.36 -7.61
C ALA A 26 1.88 -8.38 -8.62
N ILE A 27 3.16 -8.74 -8.52
CA ILE A 27 3.81 -9.76 -9.37
C ILE A 27 3.18 -11.14 -9.11
N TRP A 28 2.98 -11.50 -7.85
CA TRP A 28 2.41 -12.79 -7.49
C TRP A 28 0.98 -12.95 -8.00
N LEU A 29 0.13 -11.92 -7.85
CA LEU A 29 -1.22 -11.90 -8.42
C LEU A 29 -1.19 -12.00 -9.94
N ALA A 30 -0.29 -11.25 -10.59
CA ALA A 30 -0.15 -11.29 -12.04
C ALA A 30 0.34 -12.66 -12.53
N SER A 31 1.13 -13.37 -11.74
CA SER A 31 1.67 -14.69 -12.07
C SER A 31 0.71 -15.84 -11.70
N SER A 32 -0.21 -15.64 -10.76
CA SER A 32 -1.14 -16.68 -10.34
C SER A 32 -2.14 -17.02 -11.47
N GLY A 33 -2.19 -18.30 -11.85
CA GLY A 33 -3.16 -18.86 -12.78
C GLY A 33 -3.43 -20.31 -12.40
N ALA A 34 -4.65 -20.79 -12.59
CA ALA A 34 -4.99 -22.18 -12.36
C ALA A 34 -4.68 -22.97 -13.63
N GLU A 35 -4.03 -24.13 -13.50
CA GLU A 35 -3.82 -25.03 -14.63
C GLU A 35 -5.16 -25.57 -15.13
N SER A 36 -5.33 -25.58 -16.45
CA SER A 36 -6.52 -26.12 -17.11
C SER A 36 -6.10 -27.21 -18.08
N CYS A 37 -6.58 -28.42 -17.80
CA CYS A 37 -6.39 -29.60 -18.64
C CYS A 37 -7.75 -30.04 -19.22
N ILE A 38 -7.74 -30.40 -20.50
CA ILE A 38 -8.93 -30.91 -21.22
C ILE A 38 -8.66 -32.31 -21.76
N LYS A 39 -9.71 -33.12 -21.87
CA LYS A 39 -9.64 -34.43 -22.54
C LYS A 39 -9.83 -34.30 -24.05
N ASN A 40 -9.00 -34.98 -24.82
CA ASN A 40 -9.05 -35.08 -26.28
C ASN A 40 -10.03 -36.20 -26.73
N ASP A 41 -11.27 -36.17 -26.24
CA ASP A 41 -12.32 -37.18 -26.52
C ASP A 41 -13.42 -36.63 -27.47
N GLY A 42 -13.17 -35.50 -28.13
CA GLY A 42 -14.18 -34.76 -28.92
C GLY A 42 -15.30 -34.12 -28.09
N ARG A 43 -15.42 -34.47 -26.81
CA ARG A 43 -16.24 -33.82 -25.78
C ARG A 43 -15.35 -32.92 -24.95
N ASN A 44 -15.64 -31.62 -24.87
CA ASN A 44 -14.85 -30.61 -24.17
C ASN A 44 -14.93 -30.78 -22.63
N THR A 45 -14.38 -31.88 -22.12
CA THR A 45 -14.45 -32.31 -20.72
C THR A 45 -13.15 -31.96 -20.00
N THR A 46 -13.27 -31.37 -18.81
CA THR A 46 -12.14 -31.01 -17.97
C THR A 46 -11.58 -32.23 -17.25
N CYS A 47 -10.26 -32.36 -17.18
CA CYS A 47 -9.55 -33.37 -16.41
C CYS A 47 -8.57 -32.73 -15.43
N ASP A 48 -8.19 -33.47 -14.40
CA ASP A 48 -7.19 -33.03 -13.44
C ASP A 48 -5.79 -33.17 -14.06
N CYS A 49 -4.97 -32.12 -14.02
CA CYS A 49 -3.64 -32.12 -14.64
C CYS A 49 -2.69 -33.11 -13.95
N SER A 50 -3.00 -33.47 -12.70
CA SER A 50 -2.27 -34.46 -11.91
C SER A 50 -2.41 -35.90 -12.44
N THR A 51 -3.51 -36.23 -13.14
CA THR A 51 -3.73 -37.58 -13.72
C THR A 51 -3.31 -37.69 -15.18
N SER A 52 -2.70 -36.65 -15.75
CA SER A 52 -2.24 -36.62 -17.16
C SER A 52 -1.18 -37.70 -17.46
N ALA A 53 -0.49 -38.23 -16.43
CA ALA A 53 0.45 -39.34 -16.57
C ALA A 53 -0.22 -40.71 -16.77
N GLU A 54 -1.47 -40.87 -16.34
CA GLU A 54 -2.23 -42.14 -16.43
C GLU A 54 -3.22 -42.13 -17.61
N ASP A 55 -3.78 -40.97 -17.94
CA ASP A 55 -4.73 -40.79 -19.04
C ASP A 55 -4.02 -40.16 -20.27
N PRO A 56 -3.74 -40.92 -21.35
CA PRO A 56 -3.08 -40.39 -22.57
C PRO A 56 -3.94 -39.35 -23.32
N ASN A 57 -5.23 -39.26 -22.99
CA ASN A 57 -6.17 -38.32 -23.58
C ASN A 57 -6.26 -36.99 -22.83
N CYS A 58 -5.63 -36.82 -21.66
CA CYS A 58 -5.67 -35.57 -20.90
C CYS A 58 -4.47 -34.68 -21.25
N VAL A 59 -4.73 -33.51 -21.86
CA VAL A 59 -3.68 -32.57 -22.30
C VAL A 59 -3.76 -31.25 -21.55
N PHE A 60 -2.59 -30.70 -21.22
CA PHE A 60 -2.45 -29.35 -20.67
C PHE A 60 -2.65 -28.32 -21.77
N VAL A 61 -3.62 -27.42 -21.59
CA VAL A 61 -3.99 -26.38 -22.58
C VAL A 61 -3.41 -25.03 -22.20
N GLY A 62 -3.25 -24.76 -20.91
CA GLY A 62 -2.69 -23.51 -20.41
C GLY A 62 -3.14 -23.17 -19.00
N LEU A 63 -2.81 -21.96 -18.57
CA LEU A 63 -3.25 -21.37 -17.31
C LEU A 63 -4.51 -20.55 -17.55
N VAL A 64 -5.63 -20.95 -16.95
CA VAL A 64 -6.86 -20.16 -16.96
C VAL A 64 -6.84 -19.22 -15.76
N LYS A 65 -7.00 -17.94 -16.04
CA LYS A 65 -7.09 -16.88 -15.03
C LYS A 65 -8.55 -16.50 -14.85
N GLN A 66 -8.99 -16.42 -13.61
CA GLN A 66 -10.29 -15.83 -13.27
C GLN A 66 -10.17 -14.30 -13.44
N GLU A 67 -10.37 -13.81 -14.67
CA GLU A 67 -10.14 -12.42 -15.06
C GLU A 67 -10.83 -11.41 -14.12
N THR A 68 -12.07 -11.70 -13.71
CA THR A 68 -12.85 -10.81 -12.84
C THR A 68 -12.29 -10.72 -11.42
N THR A 69 -11.91 -11.85 -10.82
CA THR A 69 -11.40 -11.90 -9.45
C THR A 69 -10.00 -11.30 -9.36
N ILE A 70 -9.12 -11.62 -10.32
CA ILE A 70 -7.75 -11.09 -10.36
C ILE A 70 -7.78 -9.58 -10.59
N PHE A 71 -8.67 -9.07 -11.45
CA PHE A 71 -8.84 -7.63 -11.64
C PHE A 71 -9.21 -6.91 -10.33
N TRP A 72 -10.24 -7.38 -9.61
CA TRP A 72 -10.66 -6.77 -8.35
C TRP A 72 -9.57 -6.83 -7.26
N LEU A 73 -8.86 -7.96 -7.18
CA LEU A 73 -7.73 -8.10 -6.27
C LEU A 73 -6.59 -7.11 -6.60
N GLN A 74 -6.34 -6.85 -7.90
CA GLN A 74 -5.34 -5.88 -8.32
C GLN A 74 -5.74 -4.43 -8.01
N VAL A 75 -7.02 -4.09 -8.16
CA VAL A 75 -7.57 -2.79 -7.73
C VAL A 75 -7.43 -2.62 -6.22
N TYR A 76 -7.76 -3.66 -5.44
CA TYR A 76 -7.58 -3.64 -3.99
C TYR A 76 -6.11 -3.48 -3.60
N ASN A 77 -5.19 -4.18 -4.28
CA ASN A 77 -3.75 -4.05 -4.03
C ASN A 77 -3.25 -2.62 -4.31
N LEU A 78 -3.76 -1.96 -5.35
CA LEU A 78 -3.46 -0.54 -5.62
C LEU A 78 -3.99 0.37 -4.52
N PHE A 79 -5.23 0.15 -4.07
CA PHE A 79 -5.80 0.90 -2.94
C PHE A 79 -4.98 0.71 -1.65
N ALA A 80 -4.59 -0.53 -1.36
CA ALA A 80 -3.75 -0.87 -0.20
C ALA A 80 -2.39 -0.16 -0.24
N PHE A 81 -1.80 0.04 -1.42
CA PHE A 81 -0.57 0.83 -1.58
C PHE A 81 -0.74 2.29 -1.16
N PHE A 82 -1.79 2.96 -1.67
CA PHE A 82 -2.08 4.35 -1.29
C PHE A 82 -2.39 4.49 0.20
N TRP A 83 -3.11 3.52 0.76
CA TRP A 83 -3.41 3.49 2.18
C TRP A 83 -2.14 3.31 3.03
N MET A 84 -1.31 2.31 2.71
CA MET A 84 -0.08 2.03 3.43
C MET A 84 0.91 3.20 3.36
N THR A 85 1.08 3.85 2.21
CA THR A 85 1.97 5.03 2.10
C THR A 85 1.52 6.19 3.00
N CYS A 86 0.20 6.42 3.10
CA CYS A 86 -0.36 7.40 4.04
C CYS A 86 -0.12 6.99 5.50
N PHE A 87 -0.32 5.70 5.80
CA PHE A 87 -0.08 5.14 7.14
C PHE A 87 1.37 5.34 7.59
N VAL A 88 2.33 5.02 6.73
CA VAL A 88 3.77 5.19 7.03
C VAL A 88 4.13 6.65 7.24
N SER A 89 3.58 7.55 6.43
CA SER A 89 3.80 8.99 6.57
C SER A 89 3.28 9.48 7.93
N SER A 90 2.03 9.15 8.28
CA SER A 90 1.45 9.52 9.57
C SER A 90 2.19 8.91 10.75
N LEU A 91 2.70 7.68 10.62
CA LEU A 91 3.52 7.03 11.64
C LEU A 91 4.82 7.82 11.89
N GLY A 92 5.45 8.29 10.81
CA GLY A 92 6.63 9.15 10.87
C GLY A 92 6.35 10.45 11.62
N ASP A 93 5.28 11.15 11.26
CA ASP A 93 4.89 12.43 11.87
C ASP A 93 4.61 12.29 13.38
N ILE A 94 3.86 11.25 13.78
CA ILE A 94 3.56 10.99 15.20
C ILE A 94 4.82 10.57 15.96
N SER A 95 5.68 9.76 15.35
CA SER A 95 6.96 9.37 15.98
C SER A 95 7.85 10.59 16.21
N LEU A 96 7.87 11.54 15.28
CA LEU A 96 8.64 12.78 15.39
C LEU A 96 8.05 13.70 16.47
N ALA A 97 6.73 13.91 16.45
CA ALA A 97 6.03 14.69 17.45
C ALA A 97 6.23 14.10 18.86
N GLY A 98 6.16 12.78 19.00
CA GLY A 98 6.40 12.07 20.26
C GLY A 98 7.84 12.18 20.75
N ALA A 99 8.81 12.15 19.86
CA ALA A 99 10.22 12.36 20.21
C ALA A 99 10.48 13.79 20.71
N PHE A 100 9.94 14.80 20.03
CA PHE A 100 10.06 16.20 20.47
C PHE A 100 9.32 16.48 21.78
N ALA A 101 8.10 15.97 21.95
CA ALA A 101 7.34 16.12 23.19
C ALA A 101 8.07 15.48 24.39
N SER A 102 8.64 14.28 24.19
CA SER A 102 9.40 13.59 25.23
C SER A 102 10.67 14.35 25.62
N TYR A 103 11.31 15.05 24.68
CA TYR A 103 12.45 15.90 24.98
C TYR A 103 12.07 17.23 25.65
N TYR A 104 11.07 17.92 25.12
CA TYR A 104 10.63 19.21 25.63
C TYR A 104 10.26 19.10 27.12
N TRP A 105 9.47 18.08 27.47
CA TRP A 105 8.99 17.84 28.84
C TRP A 105 9.95 17.05 29.74
N ALA A 106 11.16 16.69 29.28
CA ALA A 106 12.15 16.06 30.14
C ALA A 106 12.71 17.07 31.17
N LYS A 107 12.46 16.84 32.46
CA LYS A 107 12.89 17.72 33.56
C LYS A 107 14.40 17.66 33.83
N ASN A 108 15.03 16.48 33.76
CA ASN A 108 16.47 16.31 33.98
C ASN A 108 17.22 15.91 32.70
N LYS A 109 17.86 16.88 32.03
CA LYS A 109 18.81 16.58 30.94
C LYS A 109 20.20 16.24 31.54
N PRO A 110 20.91 15.17 31.11
CA PRO A 110 20.59 14.25 30.00
C PRO A 110 20.02 12.90 30.45
N ARG A 111 19.88 12.62 31.75
CA ARG A 111 19.47 11.30 32.28
C ARG A 111 18.11 10.80 31.77
N ASP A 112 17.16 11.71 31.54
CA ASP A 112 15.81 11.35 31.09
C ASP A 112 15.66 11.27 29.57
N VAL A 113 16.71 11.58 28.79
CA VAL A 113 16.66 11.53 27.32
C VAL A 113 17.21 10.18 26.86
N PRO A 114 16.36 9.23 26.41
CA PRO A 114 16.85 7.94 25.90
C PRO A 114 17.73 8.16 24.66
N SER A 115 18.77 7.33 24.49
CA SER A 115 19.72 7.44 23.37
C SER A 115 19.07 7.37 21.98
N PHE A 116 17.88 6.75 21.87
CA PHE A 116 17.04 6.71 20.66
C PHE A 116 15.59 7.13 20.97
N PRO A 117 15.31 8.44 21.10
CA PRO A 117 13.99 8.92 21.49
C PRO A 117 12.92 8.64 20.42
N VAL A 118 13.33 8.60 19.15
CA VAL A 118 12.45 8.30 18.01
C VAL A 118 11.96 6.86 18.03
N LEU A 119 12.87 5.87 18.10
CA LEU A 119 12.48 4.45 18.08
C LEU A 119 11.62 4.08 19.29
N ARG A 120 11.89 4.70 20.45
CA ARG A 120 11.09 4.48 21.67
C ARG A 120 9.73 5.17 21.62
N ALA A 121 9.61 6.32 20.94
CA ALA A 121 8.34 6.97 20.66
C ALA A 121 7.53 6.17 19.62
N LEU A 122 8.19 5.66 18.58
CA LEU A 122 7.62 4.79 17.57
C LEU A 122 7.06 3.50 18.17
N GLY A 123 7.83 2.81 19.03
CA GLY A 123 7.37 1.60 19.70
C GLY A 123 6.12 1.84 20.56
N ARG A 124 6.01 3.01 21.20
CA ARG A 124 4.78 3.42 21.90
C ARG A 124 3.64 3.72 20.93
N ALA A 125 3.91 4.43 19.85
CA ALA A 125 2.90 4.75 18.83
C ALA A 125 2.34 3.48 18.17
N ILE A 126 3.20 2.51 17.84
CA ILE A 126 2.81 1.21 17.28
C ILE A 126 2.04 0.38 18.29
N ARG A 127 2.38 0.42 19.58
CA ARG A 127 1.68 -0.40 20.58
C ARG A 127 0.30 0.15 20.96
N TYR A 128 0.14 1.47 21.02
CA TYR A 128 -1.07 2.09 21.57
C TYR A 128 -1.95 2.80 20.54
N ASN A 129 -1.39 3.30 19.44
CA ASN A 129 -2.10 4.17 18.48
C ASN A 129 -2.25 3.56 17.08
N LEU A 130 -1.84 2.30 16.86
CA LEU A 130 -1.85 1.67 15.54
C LEU A 130 -3.23 1.68 14.89
N GLY A 131 -4.29 1.36 15.66
CA GLY A 131 -5.66 1.28 15.14
C GLY A 131 -6.19 2.65 14.68
N SER A 132 -6.05 3.67 15.52
CA SER A 132 -6.45 5.04 15.16
C SER A 132 -5.61 5.60 14.01
N LEU A 133 -4.32 5.23 13.93
CA LEU A 133 -3.45 5.59 12.83
C LEU A 133 -3.87 4.91 11.53
N ALA A 134 -4.21 3.62 11.58
CA ALA A 134 -4.71 2.84 10.46
C ALA A 134 -6.01 3.42 9.92
N PHE A 135 -6.93 3.79 10.81
CA PHE A 135 -8.19 4.41 10.44
C PHE A 135 -8.01 5.86 9.91
N GLY A 136 -7.19 6.67 10.58
CA GLY A 136 -6.90 8.04 10.14
C GLY A 136 -6.21 8.09 8.78
N SER A 137 -5.25 7.19 8.54
CA SER A 137 -4.60 7.05 7.24
C SER A 137 -5.53 6.56 6.13
N LEU A 138 -6.58 5.78 6.47
CA LEU A 138 -7.61 5.39 5.51
C LEU A 138 -8.38 6.62 5.00
N ILE A 139 -8.81 7.50 5.92
CA ILE A 139 -9.49 8.75 5.56
C ILE A 139 -8.58 9.64 4.71
N ILE A 140 -7.32 9.80 5.13
CA ILE A 140 -6.33 10.60 4.38
C ILE A 140 -6.12 10.02 2.97
N ALA A 141 -6.05 8.70 2.83
CA ALA A 141 -5.89 8.04 1.53
C ALA A 141 -7.07 8.34 0.59
N ILE A 142 -8.31 8.23 1.08
CA ILE A 142 -9.52 8.56 0.30
C ILE A 142 -9.48 10.02 -0.16
N VAL A 143 -9.19 10.97 0.74
CA VAL A 143 -9.10 12.39 0.41
C VAL A 143 -7.99 12.66 -0.61
N LYS A 144 -6.83 11.99 -0.49
CA LYS A 144 -5.74 12.14 -1.46
C LYS A 144 -6.13 11.63 -2.85
N ILE A 145 -6.83 10.50 -2.95
CA ILE A 145 -7.34 10.00 -4.24
C ILE A 145 -8.27 11.04 -4.88
N ILE A 146 -9.21 11.60 -4.11
CA ILE A 146 -10.11 12.65 -4.59
C ILE A 146 -9.32 13.86 -5.09
N ARG A 147 -8.32 14.32 -4.33
CA ARG A 147 -7.45 15.45 -4.74
C ARG A 147 -6.69 15.17 -6.04
N VAL A 148 -6.17 13.95 -6.22
CA VAL A 148 -5.46 13.56 -7.46
C VAL A 148 -6.40 13.57 -8.66
N ILE A 149 -7.64 13.09 -8.50
CA ILE A 149 -8.65 13.13 -9.57
C ILE A 149 -9.00 14.58 -9.91
N LEU A 150 -9.24 15.41 -8.89
CA LEU A 150 -9.54 16.82 -9.05
C LEU A 150 -8.40 17.57 -9.77
N ASP A 151 -7.15 17.36 -9.36
CA ASP A 151 -5.97 17.97 -9.99
C ASP A 151 -5.76 17.48 -11.43
N TYR A 152 -6.07 16.21 -11.72
CA TYR A 152 -6.07 15.70 -13.09
C TYR A 152 -7.13 16.35 -13.98
N LEU A 153 -8.34 16.53 -13.46
CA LEU A 153 -9.42 17.22 -14.16
C LEU A 153 -9.07 18.68 -14.39
N ASP A 154 -8.53 19.38 -13.39
CA ASP A 154 -8.11 20.77 -13.52
C ASP A 154 -7.05 20.92 -14.62
N LYS A 155 -6.02 20.07 -14.67
CA LYS A 155 -5.02 20.08 -15.76
C LYS A 155 -5.63 19.86 -17.14
N LYS A 156 -6.63 18.97 -17.25
CA LYS A 156 -7.30 18.70 -18.53
C LYS A 156 -8.20 19.85 -18.95
N LEU A 157 -8.83 20.53 -17.98
CA LEU A 157 -9.78 21.61 -18.18
C LEU A 157 -9.10 22.99 -18.25
N SER A 158 -7.87 23.15 -17.76
CA SER A 158 -7.07 24.37 -17.95
C SER A 158 -6.74 24.62 -19.44
N THR A 159 -6.89 23.59 -20.28
CA THR A 159 -6.81 23.71 -21.74
C THR A 159 -8.10 24.33 -22.33
N THR A 160 -9.19 24.38 -21.58
CA THR A 160 -10.51 24.91 -21.97
C THR A 160 -10.96 25.98 -20.98
N ASN A 161 -10.68 27.26 -21.29
CA ASN A 161 -10.97 28.45 -20.47
C ASN A 161 -12.43 28.55 -19.97
N SER A 162 -12.78 27.84 -18.90
CA SER A 162 -14.12 27.85 -18.30
C SER A 162 -14.04 28.31 -16.84
N THR A 163 -14.47 29.54 -16.60
CA THR A 163 -14.34 30.31 -15.34
C THR A 163 -14.98 29.63 -14.12
N VAL A 164 -16.00 28.79 -14.34
CA VAL A 164 -16.75 28.11 -13.26
C VAL A 164 -15.92 27.04 -12.55
N LEU A 165 -15.05 26.33 -13.28
CA LEU A 165 -14.20 25.28 -12.69
C LEU A 165 -13.10 25.87 -11.81
N LYS A 166 -12.51 27.00 -12.21
CA LYS A 166 -11.50 27.73 -11.41
C LYS A 166 -11.98 28.09 -10.00
N ILE A 167 -13.27 28.40 -9.83
CA ILE A 167 -13.83 28.79 -8.53
C ILE A 167 -14.01 27.57 -7.61
N ILE A 168 -14.37 26.41 -8.16
CA ILE A 168 -14.54 25.16 -7.40
C ILE A 168 -13.20 24.56 -6.98
N PHE A 169 -12.16 24.67 -7.82
CA PHE A 169 -10.82 24.11 -7.53
C PHE A 169 -9.93 25.00 -6.64
N THR A 170 -10.31 26.25 -6.36
CA THR A 170 -9.54 27.18 -5.51
C THR A 170 -9.86 27.04 -4.00
N ILE A 171 -10.86 26.21 -3.63
CA ILE A 171 -11.24 25.88 -2.25
C ILE A 171 -10.55 24.59 -1.80
#